data_AF-A0A2B8AXP1-F1
#
_entry.id   AF-A0A2B8AXP1-F1
#
_cell.length_a   1.000
_cell.length_b   1.000
_cell.length_c   1.000
_cell.angle_alpha   90.00
_cell.angle_beta   90.00
_cell.angle_gamma   90.00
#
_symmetry.space_group_name_H-M   'P 1'
#
loop_
_entity.id
_entity.type
_entity.pdbx_description
1 polymer ?
#
loop_
_entity_poly.entity_id
_entity_poly.type
_entity_poly.pdbx_seq_one_letter_code
_entity_poly.pdbx_strand_id
1 'polypeptide(L)'
;MSAQVLDAIARALQLDPNERAHLFVLGGAADPAPGKDCTGVTEGVRAMLRQLEPFPASVQNARYDILAYNRTYGQLLCDLDALPYEERNCMWLAFNNAEWAAALVDRDEAVRAMAAKFRAAMAEHIAEPAWKHLLGRLKQSAEFREIWERHEVLQAGNRTKRFRSRRVGLLHLEHTALWAGPRAGTRMITYVPADPESAERLHRLHALVAGGAAD
;
A
#
# COMPACT_ATOMS: atom_id res chain seq x y z
N MET A 1 -31.30 -4.47 -1.16
CA MET A 1 -30.77 -5.21 -2.34
C MET A 1 -30.15 -6.51 -1.83
N SER A 2 -30.12 -7.61 -2.58
CA SER A 2 -29.58 -8.87 -2.02
C SER A 2 -28.05 -8.85 -1.94
N ALA A 3 -27.48 -9.52 -0.94
CA ALA A 3 -26.02 -9.65 -0.77
C ALA A 3 -25.34 -10.28 -2.00
N GLN A 4 -26.01 -11.21 -2.70
CA GLN A 4 -25.51 -11.81 -3.95
C GLN A 4 -25.40 -10.81 -5.11
N VAL A 5 -26.36 -9.88 -5.23
CA VAL A 5 -26.32 -8.84 -6.27
C VAL A 5 -25.22 -7.83 -5.97
N LEU A 6 -25.09 -7.42 -4.71
CA LEU A 6 -24.00 -6.54 -4.26
C LEU A 6 -22.63 -7.19 -4.50
N ASP A 7 -22.49 -8.49 -4.22
CA ASP A 7 -21.28 -9.25 -4.51
C ASP A 7 -20.97 -9.33 -6.01
N ALA A 8 -21.98 -9.58 -6.85
CA ALA A 8 -21.81 -9.62 -8.30
C ALA A 8 -21.40 -8.25 -8.87
N ILE A 9 -21.97 -7.15 -8.34
CA ILE A 9 -21.58 -5.78 -8.70
C ILE A 9 -20.15 -5.49 -8.26
N ALA A 10 -19.78 -5.83 -7.02
CA ALA A 10 -18.42 -5.67 -6.52
C ALA A 10 -17.40 -6.40 -7.42
N ARG A 11 -17.72 -7.63 -7.84
CA ARG A 11 -16.90 -8.40 -8.78
C ARG A 11 -16.83 -7.80 -10.18
N ALA A 12 -17.96 -7.40 -10.74
CA ALA A 12 -18.02 -6.86 -12.10
C ALA A 12 -17.30 -5.50 -12.23
N LEU A 13 -17.40 -4.66 -11.20
CA LEU A 13 -16.75 -3.35 -11.15
C LEU A 13 -15.32 -3.39 -10.62
N GLN A 14 -14.84 -4.58 -10.26
CA GLN A 14 -13.54 -4.80 -9.64
C GLN A 14 -13.29 -3.90 -8.42
N LEU A 15 -14.32 -3.70 -7.60
CA LEU A 15 -14.25 -2.82 -6.44
C LEU A 15 -13.18 -3.27 -5.46
N ASP A 16 -12.41 -2.31 -4.95
CA ASP A 16 -11.52 -2.60 -3.84
C ASP A 16 -12.32 -2.84 -2.55
N PRO A 17 -11.70 -3.32 -1.46
CA PRO A 17 -12.47 -3.66 -0.26
C PRO A 17 -13.12 -2.45 0.45
N ASN A 18 -12.59 -1.24 0.30
CA ASN A 18 -13.25 -0.03 0.83
C ASN A 18 -14.52 0.28 0.02
N GLU A 19 -14.42 0.20 -1.29
CA GLU A 19 -15.56 0.38 -2.20
C GLU A 19 -16.61 -0.72 -2.01
N ARG A 20 -16.18 -1.96 -1.79
CA ARG A 20 -17.06 -3.09 -1.43
C ARG A 20 -17.74 -2.83 -0.10
N ALA A 21 -16.99 -2.50 0.96
CA ALA A 21 -17.57 -2.20 2.27
C ALA A 21 -18.61 -1.09 2.17
N HIS A 22 -18.31 -0.02 1.42
CA HIS A 22 -19.24 1.06 1.19
C HIS A 22 -20.48 0.62 0.37
N LEU A 23 -20.30 -0.18 -0.67
CA LEU A 23 -21.38 -0.74 -1.48
C LEU A 23 -22.34 -1.58 -0.62
N PHE A 24 -21.83 -2.41 0.29
CA PHE A 24 -22.65 -3.23 1.19
C PHE A 24 -23.38 -2.40 2.25
N VAL A 25 -22.73 -1.36 2.81
CA VAL A 25 -23.37 -0.38 3.70
C VAL A 25 -24.51 0.34 2.99
N LEU A 26 -24.28 0.87 1.78
CA LEU A 26 -25.33 1.52 0.98
C LEU A 26 -26.45 0.54 0.59
N GLY A 27 -26.11 -0.72 0.34
CA GLY A 27 -27.04 -1.78 -0.02
C GLY A 27 -27.89 -2.30 1.14
N GLY A 28 -27.59 -1.89 2.38
CA GLY A 28 -28.26 -2.33 3.61
C GLY A 28 -28.08 -3.82 3.89
N ALA A 29 -26.96 -4.41 3.47
CA ALA A 29 -26.69 -5.84 3.61
C ALA A 29 -25.33 -6.09 4.27
N ALA A 30 -25.24 -7.17 5.06
CA ALA A 30 -23.96 -7.63 5.57
C ALA A 30 -23.11 -8.21 4.43
N ASP A 31 -21.83 -7.87 4.39
CA ASP A 31 -20.88 -8.46 3.46
C ASP A 31 -20.66 -9.94 3.84
N PRO A 32 -20.98 -10.91 2.96
CA PRO A 32 -20.77 -12.33 3.23
C PRO A 32 -19.28 -12.71 3.27
N ALA A 33 -18.39 -11.84 2.79
CA ALA A 33 -16.96 -12.10 2.72
C ALA A 33 -16.15 -10.81 2.99
N PRO A 34 -16.27 -10.20 4.19
CA PRO A 34 -15.54 -8.99 4.54
C PRO A 34 -14.04 -9.24 4.42
N GLY A 35 -13.35 -8.44 3.60
CA GLY A 35 -11.89 -8.57 3.41
C GLY A 35 -11.43 -9.78 2.59
N LYS A 36 -12.32 -10.61 2.02
CA LYS A 36 -11.91 -11.68 1.09
C LYS A 36 -11.83 -11.16 -0.34
N ASP A 37 -10.63 -11.29 -0.88
CA ASP A 37 -10.22 -11.15 -2.27
C ASP A 37 -10.61 -9.86 -2.97
N CYS A 38 -9.66 -8.92 -2.93
CA CYS A 38 -9.52 -7.86 -3.92
C CYS A 38 -9.68 -8.46 -5.31
N THR A 39 -10.71 -8.05 -6.03
CA THR A 39 -10.90 -8.36 -7.46
C THR A 39 -9.73 -7.90 -8.34
N GLY A 40 -8.87 -7.02 -7.82
CA GLY A 40 -7.62 -6.59 -8.46
C GLY A 40 -6.37 -7.42 -8.16
N VAL A 41 -6.41 -8.37 -7.20
CA VAL A 41 -5.25 -9.23 -6.87
C VAL A 41 -5.63 -10.69 -7.08
N THR A 42 -5.25 -11.24 -8.23
CA THR A 42 -5.51 -12.65 -8.54
C THR A 42 -4.63 -13.59 -7.71
N GLU A 43 -5.03 -14.86 -7.60
CA GLU A 43 -4.19 -15.90 -6.98
C GLU A 43 -2.81 -16.02 -7.64
N GLY A 44 -2.74 -15.79 -8.96
CA GLY A 44 -1.46 -15.74 -9.68
C GLY A 44 -0.55 -14.59 -9.19
N VAL A 45 -1.12 -13.41 -8.92
CA VAL A 45 -0.37 -12.28 -8.34
C VAL A 45 0.08 -12.60 -6.91
N ARG A 46 -0.77 -13.23 -6.09
CA ARG A 46 -0.39 -13.66 -4.74
C ARG A 46 0.73 -14.71 -4.76
N ALA A 47 0.67 -15.66 -5.71
CA ALA A 47 1.74 -16.64 -5.92
C ALA A 47 3.05 -15.96 -6.32
N MET A 48 2.99 -14.96 -7.21
CA MET A 48 4.16 -14.17 -7.60
C MET A 48 4.77 -13.43 -6.41
N LEU A 49 3.95 -12.78 -5.56
CA LEU A 49 4.44 -12.11 -4.35
C LEU A 49 5.22 -13.05 -3.43
N ARG A 50 4.75 -14.29 -3.25
CA ARG A 50 5.46 -15.32 -2.48
C ARG A 50 6.79 -15.69 -3.12
N GLN A 51 6.83 -15.86 -4.44
CA GLN A 51 8.06 -16.21 -5.16
C GLN A 51 9.10 -15.09 -5.22
N LEU A 52 8.72 -13.84 -4.91
CA LEU A 52 9.65 -12.71 -4.81
C LEU A 52 10.38 -12.66 -3.47
N GLU A 53 9.99 -13.47 -2.48
CA GLU A 53 10.73 -13.58 -1.22
C GLU A 53 12.16 -14.09 -1.49
N PRO A 54 13.19 -13.55 -0.80
CA PRO A 54 13.11 -12.71 0.40
C PRO A 54 12.89 -11.21 0.13
N PHE A 55 12.80 -10.76 -1.11
CA PHE A 55 12.72 -9.33 -1.43
C PHE A 55 11.32 -8.74 -1.16
N PRO A 56 11.20 -7.59 -0.50
CA PRO A 56 9.90 -6.98 -0.21
C PRO A 56 9.14 -6.65 -1.49
N ALA A 57 7.88 -7.10 -1.55
CA ALA A 57 6.97 -6.78 -2.63
C ALA A 57 5.55 -6.52 -2.13
N SER A 58 4.86 -5.57 -2.77
CA SER A 58 3.46 -5.26 -2.51
C SER A 58 2.71 -4.94 -3.79
N VAL A 59 1.39 -5.02 -3.74
CA VAL A 59 0.48 -4.55 -4.77
C VAL A 59 -0.27 -3.36 -4.22
N GLN A 60 -0.24 -2.24 -4.94
CA GLN A 60 -0.83 -0.99 -4.51
C GLN A 60 -1.71 -0.39 -5.62
N ASN A 61 -2.79 0.29 -5.23
CA ASN A 61 -3.59 1.08 -6.17
C ASN A 61 -3.05 2.53 -6.30
N ALA A 62 -3.67 3.33 -7.16
CA ALA A 62 -3.32 4.74 -7.36
C ALA A 62 -3.52 5.62 -6.10
N ARG A 63 -4.37 5.19 -5.16
CA ARG A 63 -4.62 5.85 -3.86
C ARG A 63 -3.60 5.50 -2.78
N TYR A 64 -2.62 4.63 -3.07
CA TYR A 64 -1.66 4.06 -2.12
C TYR A 64 -2.22 3.00 -1.16
N ASP A 65 -3.41 2.46 -1.42
CA ASP A 65 -3.91 1.31 -0.65
C ASP A 65 -3.05 0.08 -0.95
N ILE A 66 -2.66 -0.65 0.08
CA ILE A 66 -1.88 -1.88 -0.01
C ILE A 66 -2.87 -3.04 -0.14
N LEU A 67 -3.04 -3.54 -1.37
CA LEU A 67 -4.01 -4.59 -1.70
C LEU A 67 -3.51 -6.00 -1.38
N ALA A 68 -2.19 -6.20 -1.47
CA ALA A 68 -1.52 -7.43 -1.09
C ALA A 68 -0.02 -7.18 -0.88
N TYR A 69 0.65 -8.06 -0.13
CA TYR A 69 2.09 -7.99 0.09
C TYR A 69 2.65 -9.37 0.45
N ASN A 70 3.97 -9.53 0.31
CA ASN A 70 4.68 -10.69 0.86
C ASN A 70 5.16 -10.44 2.29
N ARG A 71 5.57 -11.50 3.00
CA ARG A 71 5.85 -11.43 4.44
C ARG A 71 6.97 -10.46 4.75
N THR A 72 8.00 -10.41 3.90
CA THR A 72 9.11 -9.47 4.09
C THR A 72 8.64 -8.01 4.01
N TYR A 73 7.80 -7.65 3.04
CA TYR A 73 7.22 -6.30 2.98
C TYR A 73 6.33 -6.00 4.18
N GLY A 74 5.55 -7.00 4.60
CA GLY A 74 4.66 -6.94 5.77
C GLY A 74 5.34 -6.57 7.09
N GLN A 75 6.67 -6.71 7.16
CA GLN A 75 7.48 -6.48 8.36
C GLN A 75 8.65 -5.50 8.12
N LEU A 76 8.72 -4.89 6.93
CA LEU A 76 9.82 -4.03 6.54
C LEU A 76 9.76 -2.67 7.24
N LEU A 77 8.59 -2.02 7.21
CA LEU A 77 8.39 -0.66 7.71
C LEU A 77 7.69 -0.63 9.06
N CYS A 78 6.67 -1.48 9.25
CA CYS A 78 6.00 -1.79 10.50
C CYS A 78 5.42 -3.20 10.39
N ASP A 79 4.76 -3.69 11.44
CA ASP A 79 3.94 -4.90 11.36
C ASP A 79 2.60 -4.58 10.68
N LEU A 80 2.48 -4.87 9.38
CA LEU A 80 1.25 -4.65 8.62
C LEU A 80 0.14 -5.64 9.01
N ASP A 81 0.49 -6.82 9.51
CA ASP A 81 -0.49 -7.85 9.86
C ASP A 81 -1.26 -7.48 11.12
N ALA A 82 -0.64 -6.71 12.02
CA ALA A 82 -1.27 -6.14 13.21
C ALA A 82 -2.24 -4.97 12.93
N LEU A 83 -2.24 -4.42 11.72
CA LEU A 83 -3.07 -3.26 11.36
C LEU A 83 -4.43 -3.69 10.76
N PRO A 84 -5.52 -2.95 11.07
CA PRO A 84 -6.78 -3.08 10.34
C PRO A 84 -6.56 -2.87 8.84
N TYR A 85 -7.28 -3.60 8.00
CA TYR A 85 -7.12 -3.54 6.55
C TYR A 85 -7.31 -2.11 6.01
N GLU A 86 -8.28 -1.38 6.55
CA GLU A 86 -8.69 -0.02 6.17
C GLU A 86 -7.64 1.06 6.49
N GLU A 87 -6.61 0.69 7.27
CA GLU A 87 -5.46 1.54 7.60
C GLU A 87 -4.21 1.20 6.77
N ARG A 88 -4.24 0.11 5.99
CA ARG A 88 -3.10 -0.34 5.15
C ARG A 88 -3.00 0.50 3.88
N ASN A 89 -2.66 1.77 4.05
CA ASN A 89 -2.38 2.69 2.97
C ASN A 89 -1.03 3.37 3.22
N CYS A 90 -0.11 3.31 2.26
CA CYS A 90 1.27 3.80 2.45
C CYS A 90 1.32 5.28 2.82
N MET A 91 0.43 6.09 2.24
CA MET A 91 0.38 7.53 2.52
C MET A 91 -0.23 7.78 3.89
N TRP A 92 -1.33 7.12 4.23
CA TRP A 92 -1.93 7.18 5.57
C TRP A 92 -0.92 6.84 6.67
N LEU A 93 -0.21 5.72 6.52
CA LEU A 93 0.76 5.24 7.49
C LEU A 93 1.97 6.17 7.62
N ALA A 94 2.44 6.78 6.53
CA ALA A 94 3.54 7.74 6.58
C ALA A 94 3.23 9.00 7.42
N PHE A 95 1.96 9.38 7.53
CA PHE A 95 1.52 10.52 8.35
C PHE A 95 1.02 10.13 9.74
N ASN A 96 0.48 8.92 9.93
CA ASN A 96 -0.29 8.58 11.13
C ASN A 96 0.27 7.37 11.92
N ASN A 97 1.27 6.65 11.41
CA ASN A 97 1.89 5.53 12.10
C ASN A 97 3.37 5.86 12.41
N ALA A 98 3.69 5.97 13.71
CA ALA A 98 5.02 6.38 14.17
C ALA A 98 6.13 5.39 13.78
N GLU A 99 5.82 4.09 13.72
CA GLU A 99 6.78 3.07 13.30
C GLU A 99 7.09 3.17 11.81
N TRP A 100 6.05 3.22 10.98
CA TRP A 100 6.20 3.41 9.54
C TRP A 100 6.96 4.71 9.22
N ALA A 101 6.60 5.81 9.89
CA ALA A 101 7.28 7.08 9.74
C ALA A 101 8.77 7.00 10.10
N ALA A 102 9.12 6.35 11.21
CA ALA A 102 10.51 6.18 11.64
C ALA A 102 11.33 5.26 10.71
N ALA A 103 10.67 4.33 10.01
CA ALA A 103 11.31 3.47 9.04
C ALA A 103 11.66 4.19 7.72
N LEU A 104 10.98 5.29 7.38
CA LEU A 104 11.29 6.10 6.20
C LEU A 104 12.47 7.04 6.50
N VAL A 105 13.66 6.75 6.00
CA VAL A 105 14.85 7.60 6.23
C VAL A 105 14.68 8.96 5.55
N ASP A 106 14.16 8.97 4.33
CA ASP A 106 13.88 10.18 3.52
C ASP A 106 12.41 10.58 3.59
N ARG A 107 11.82 10.55 4.80
CA ARG A 107 10.38 10.72 5.00
C ARG A 107 9.85 12.00 4.37
N ASP A 108 10.48 13.14 4.64
CA ASP A 108 9.99 14.46 4.19
C ASP A 108 9.95 14.57 2.67
N GLU A 109 10.92 13.97 1.95
CA GLU A 109 10.87 13.88 0.49
C GLU A 109 9.76 12.90 0.05
N ALA A 110 9.67 11.74 0.70
CA ALA A 110 8.71 10.72 0.35
C ALA A 110 7.26 11.21 0.50
N VAL A 111 6.91 11.88 1.60
CA VAL A 111 5.54 12.34 1.84
C VAL A 111 5.12 13.46 0.92
N ARG A 112 6.03 14.37 0.56
CA ARG A 112 5.78 15.42 -0.45
C ARG A 112 5.57 14.79 -1.83
N ALA A 113 6.41 13.84 -2.22
CA ALA A 113 6.27 13.13 -3.49
C ALA A 113 4.97 12.31 -3.55
N MET A 114 4.56 11.68 -2.45
CA MET A 114 3.28 10.96 -2.36
C MET A 114 2.09 11.92 -2.50
N ALA A 115 2.10 13.06 -1.79
CA ALA A 115 1.03 14.05 -1.88
C ALA A 115 0.90 14.65 -3.29
N ALA A 116 2.02 14.96 -3.96
CA ALA A 116 2.01 15.45 -5.34
C ALA A 116 1.41 14.43 -6.32
N LYS A 117 1.81 13.15 -6.21
CA LYS A 117 1.28 12.06 -7.04
C LYS A 117 -0.19 11.78 -6.76
N PHE A 118 -0.58 11.78 -5.48
CA PHE A 118 -1.97 11.60 -5.07
C PHE A 118 -2.86 12.72 -5.65
N ARG A 119 -2.40 13.98 -5.62
CA ARG A 119 -3.12 15.10 -6.25
C ARG A 119 -3.29 14.91 -7.75
N ALA A 120 -2.23 14.52 -8.45
CA ALA A 120 -2.27 14.31 -9.88
C ALA A 120 -3.26 13.19 -10.26
N ALA A 121 -3.22 12.06 -9.54
CA ALA A 121 -4.13 10.94 -9.79
C ALA A 121 -5.58 11.29 -9.43
N MET A 122 -5.81 12.04 -8.36
CA MET A 122 -7.17 12.42 -7.91
C MET A 122 -7.94 13.24 -8.96
N ALA A 123 -7.26 13.93 -9.89
CA ALA A 123 -7.89 14.68 -10.98
C ALA A 123 -8.76 13.79 -11.89
N GLU A 124 -8.35 12.54 -12.12
CA GLU A 124 -9.09 11.57 -12.94
C GLU A 124 -10.19 10.84 -12.17
N HIS A 125 -10.20 10.98 -10.84
CA HIS A 125 -11.09 10.23 -9.93
C HIS A 125 -11.95 11.15 -9.04
N ILE A 126 -12.22 12.39 -9.49
CA ILE A 126 -12.87 13.43 -8.67
C ILE A 126 -14.30 13.07 -8.23
N ALA A 127 -14.97 12.17 -8.95
CA ALA A 127 -16.32 11.70 -8.63
C ALA A 127 -16.34 10.56 -7.61
N GLU A 128 -15.20 9.90 -7.37
CA GLU A 128 -15.13 8.69 -6.55
C GLU A 128 -15.10 9.02 -5.05
N PRO A 129 -16.03 8.45 -4.24
CA PRO A 129 -16.11 8.72 -2.80
C PRO A 129 -14.85 8.34 -2.02
N ALA A 130 -14.18 7.25 -2.40
CA ALA A 130 -13.00 6.74 -1.70
C ALA A 130 -11.82 7.73 -1.71
N TRP A 131 -11.59 8.45 -2.83
CA TRP A 131 -10.56 9.49 -2.91
C TRP A 131 -10.87 10.68 -2.00
N LYS A 132 -12.13 11.13 -1.97
CA LYS A 132 -12.58 12.24 -1.10
C LYS A 132 -12.46 11.86 0.37
N HIS A 133 -12.88 10.65 0.72
CA HIS A 133 -12.80 10.13 2.07
C HIS A 133 -11.35 10.08 2.57
N LEU A 134 -10.44 9.51 1.76
CA LEU A 134 -9.03 9.45 2.08
C LEU A 134 -8.43 10.85 2.23
N LEU A 135 -8.69 11.77 1.29
CA LEU A 135 -8.23 13.16 1.40
C LEU A 135 -8.73 13.83 2.69
N GLY A 136 -10.00 13.64 3.04
CA GLY A 136 -10.60 14.18 4.27
C GLY A 136 -9.90 13.64 5.54
N ARG A 137 -9.62 12.33 5.58
CA ARG A 137 -8.84 11.70 6.65
C ARG A 137 -7.44 12.28 6.75
N LEU A 138 -6.72 12.40 5.64
CA LEU A 138 -5.35 12.92 5.61
C LEU A 138 -5.26 14.38 6.04
N LYS A 139 -6.26 15.21 5.69
CA LYS A 139 -6.32 16.62 6.12
C LYS A 139 -6.46 16.80 7.64
N GLN A 140 -6.69 15.74 8.41
CA GLN A 140 -6.61 15.82 9.88
C GLN A 140 -5.16 16.02 10.36
N SER A 141 -4.17 15.53 9.61
CA SER A 141 -2.75 15.81 9.87
C SER A 141 -2.41 17.25 9.47
N ALA A 142 -1.89 18.03 10.43
CA ALA A 142 -1.45 19.40 10.18
C ALA A 142 -0.31 19.45 9.14
N GLU A 143 0.64 18.51 9.24
CA GLU A 143 1.74 18.37 8.30
C GLU A 143 1.24 18.06 6.88
N PHE A 144 0.30 17.10 6.74
CA PHE A 144 -0.28 16.81 5.43
C PHE A 144 -0.99 18.03 4.84
N ARG A 145 -1.75 18.78 5.65
CA ARG A 145 -2.40 20.02 5.17
C ARG A 145 -1.38 21.01 4.63
N GLU A 146 -0.29 21.25 5.35
CA GLU A 146 0.75 22.17 4.89
C GLU A 146 1.35 21.72 3.55
N ILE A 147 1.71 20.44 3.42
CA ILE A 147 2.24 19.88 2.17
C ILE A 147 1.20 19.96 1.04
N TRP A 148 -0.07 19.68 1.36
CA TRP A 148 -1.15 19.69 0.39
C TRP A 148 -1.41 21.07 -0.19
N GLU A 149 -1.38 22.12 0.63
CA GLU A 149 -1.63 23.51 0.20
C GLU A 149 -0.46 24.12 -0.58
N ARG A 150 0.75 23.54 -0.51
CA ARG A 150 1.90 23.99 -1.34
C ARG A 150 1.76 23.65 -2.83
N HIS A 151 0.80 22.80 -3.21
CA HIS A 151 0.53 22.44 -4.60
C HIS A 151 1.74 21.95 -5.40
N GLU A 152 2.74 21.35 -4.72
CA GLU A 152 3.98 20.91 -5.35
C GLU A 152 3.72 19.88 -6.47
N VAL A 153 4.41 20.05 -7.60
CA VAL A 153 4.52 19.07 -8.69
C VAL A 153 5.95 18.55 -8.69
N LEU A 154 6.15 17.37 -8.11
CA LEU A 154 7.47 16.76 -7.99
C LEU A 154 7.67 15.69 -9.06
N GLN A 155 8.84 15.70 -9.70
CA GLN A 155 9.24 14.61 -10.60
C GLN A 155 9.55 13.33 -9.81
N ALA A 156 9.65 12.21 -10.52
CA ALA A 156 10.00 10.94 -9.90
C ALA A 156 11.37 11.07 -9.16
N GLY A 157 11.31 11.00 -7.83
CA GLY A 157 12.50 11.04 -6.97
C GLY A 157 13.37 9.79 -7.11
N ASN A 158 14.44 9.75 -6.32
CA ASN A 158 15.49 8.73 -6.38
C ASN A 158 14.92 7.30 -6.46
N ARG A 159 15.47 6.51 -7.39
CA ARG A 159 15.11 5.09 -7.59
C ARG A 159 15.51 4.25 -6.39
N THR A 160 16.56 4.65 -5.68
CA THR A 160 16.98 4.00 -4.43
C THR A 160 16.26 4.62 -3.25
N LYS A 161 15.56 3.78 -2.48
CA LYS A 161 14.88 4.10 -1.23
C LYS A 161 15.69 3.61 -0.04
N ARG A 162 15.68 4.40 1.02
CA ARG A 162 16.36 4.09 2.27
C ARG A 162 15.34 3.80 3.36
N PHE A 163 15.40 2.60 3.91
CA PHE A 163 14.53 2.17 4.98
C PHE A 163 15.35 1.80 6.21
N ARG A 164 14.84 2.14 7.40
CA ARG A 164 15.40 1.69 8.67
C ARG A 164 14.45 0.66 9.29
N SER A 165 14.64 -0.61 8.94
CA SER A 165 13.89 -1.70 9.54
C SER A 165 14.29 -1.84 11.02
N ARG A 166 13.32 -1.92 11.93
CA ARG A 166 13.59 -2.16 13.36
C ARG A 166 14.28 -3.50 13.63
N ARG A 167 14.08 -4.49 12.73
CA ARG A 167 14.60 -5.86 12.90
C ARG A 167 16.02 -6.02 12.34
N VAL A 168 16.34 -5.36 11.23
CA VAL A 168 17.60 -5.61 10.49
C VAL A 168 18.42 -4.35 10.17
N GLY A 169 17.96 -3.17 10.59
CA GLY A 169 18.69 -1.90 10.43
C GLY A 169 18.48 -1.22 9.09
N LEU A 170 19.50 -0.48 8.63
CA LEU A 170 19.44 0.33 7.42
C LEU A 170 19.50 -0.55 6.15
N LEU A 171 18.64 -0.24 5.19
CA LEU A 171 18.51 -0.92 3.90
C LEU A 171 18.51 0.12 2.77
N HIS A 172 19.32 -0.10 1.74
CA HIS A 172 19.27 0.63 0.48
C HIS A 172 18.62 -0.24 -0.58
N LEU A 173 17.42 0.11 -1.01
CA LEU A 173 16.61 -0.72 -1.89
C LEU A 173 16.24 0.02 -3.17
N GLU A 174 16.52 -0.56 -4.33
CA GLU A 174 16.00 -0.09 -5.60
C GLU A 174 14.51 -0.40 -5.71
N HIS A 175 13.72 0.64 -5.87
CA HIS A 175 12.28 0.58 -6.06
C HIS A 175 11.94 0.43 -7.55
N THR A 176 11.14 -0.57 -7.88
CA THR A 176 10.55 -0.74 -9.23
C THR A 176 9.04 -0.89 -9.13
N ALA A 177 8.32 -0.16 -9.99
CA ALA A 177 6.89 -0.29 -10.16
C ALA A 177 6.59 -1.06 -11.46
N LEU A 178 5.74 -2.08 -11.40
CA LEU A 178 5.31 -2.90 -12.51
C LEU A 178 3.79 -2.79 -12.63
N TRP A 179 3.28 -2.28 -13.75
CA TRP A 179 1.85 -2.06 -13.95
C TRP A 179 1.21 -3.32 -14.54
N ALA A 180 0.20 -3.84 -13.85
CA ALA A 180 -0.54 -5.03 -14.25
C ALA A 180 -1.75 -4.63 -15.11
N GLY A 181 -1.52 -4.31 -16.39
CA GLY A 181 -2.58 -4.16 -17.39
C GLY A 181 -2.76 -2.76 -18.00
N PRO A 182 -3.67 -2.65 -19.01
CA PRO A 182 -3.80 -1.46 -19.86
C PRO A 182 -4.53 -0.28 -19.21
N ARG A 183 -5.24 -0.49 -18.09
CA ARG A 183 -5.82 0.58 -17.27
C ARG A 183 -5.02 0.70 -15.99
N ALA A 184 -4.32 1.82 -15.85
CA ALA A 184 -3.37 2.10 -14.79
C ALA A 184 -4.08 2.36 -13.44
N GLY A 185 -4.58 1.30 -12.79
CA GLY A 185 -5.10 1.38 -11.42
C GLY A 185 -4.14 0.76 -10.41
N THR A 186 -3.65 -0.43 -10.72
CA THR A 186 -2.89 -1.30 -9.81
C THR A 186 -1.48 -1.53 -10.31
N ARG A 187 -0.52 -1.47 -9.38
CA ARG A 187 0.90 -1.73 -9.65
C ARG A 187 1.48 -2.65 -8.59
N MET A 188 2.38 -3.52 -9.01
CA MET A 188 3.28 -4.23 -8.11
C MET A 188 4.50 -3.35 -7.85
N ILE A 189 4.85 -3.17 -6.58
CA ILE A 189 6.05 -2.49 -6.14
C ILE A 189 7.00 -3.54 -5.60
N THR A 190 8.23 -3.55 -6.11
CA THR A 190 9.31 -4.42 -5.65
C THR A 190 10.49 -3.60 -5.14
N TYR A 191 11.19 -4.15 -4.15
CA TYR A 191 12.36 -3.57 -3.54
C TYR A 191 13.53 -4.56 -3.59
N VAL A 192 14.50 -4.29 -4.47
CA VAL A 192 15.70 -5.12 -4.65
C VAL A 192 16.87 -4.46 -3.91
N PRO A 193 17.75 -5.20 -3.20
CA PRO A 193 18.89 -4.61 -2.53
C PRO A 193 19.84 -3.91 -3.53
N ALA A 194 20.24 -2.68 -3.22
CA ALA A 194 21.21 -1.91 -4.00
C ALA A 194 22.66 -2.25 -3.62
N ASP A 195 22.87 -3.01 -2.55
CA ASP A 195 24.19 -3.43 -2.06
C ASP A 195 24.13 -4.82 -1.38
N PRO A 196 25.27 -5.53 -1.23
CA PRO A 196 25.31 -6.85 -0.61
C PRO A 196 24.86 -6.87 0.86
N GLU A 197 25.11 -5.81 1.62
CA GLU A 197 24.73 -5.72 3.03
C GLU A 197 23.21 -5.69 3.20
N SER A 198 22.52 -4.94 2.35
CA SER A 198 21.07 -4.87 2.26
C SER A 198 20.48 -6.21 1.82
N ALA A 199 21.16 -6.93 0.92
CA ALA A 199 20.75 -8.28 0.51
C ALA A 199 20.80 -9.24 1.71
N GLU A 200 21.89 -9.27 2.47
CA GLU A 200 22.04 -10.11 3.66
C GLU A 200 20.98 -9.76 4.72
N ARG A 201 20.75 -8.47 4.97
CA ARG A 201 19.72 -7.99 5.90
C ARG A 201 18.31 -8.41 5.49
N LEU A 202 17.96 -8.37 4.20
CA LEU A 202 16.66 -8.85 3.73
C LEU A 202 16.49 -10.36 3.90
N HIS A 203 17.55 -11.15 3.68
CA HIS A 203 17.50 -12.60 3.97
C HIS A 203 17.30 -12.85 5.47
N ARG A 204 17.98 -12.11 6.35
CA ARG A 204 17.75 -12.19 7.80
C ARG A 204 16.33 -11.80 8.18
N LEU A 205 15.79 -10.72 7.60
CA LEU A 205 14.41 -10.31 7.84
C LEU A 205 13.44 -11.41 7.42
N HIS A 206 13.62 -11.96 6.21
CA HIS A 206 12.80 -13.07 5.73
C HIS A 206 12.87 -14.30 6.65
N ALA A 207 14.05 -14.68 7.13
CA ALA A 207 14.20 -15.80 8.06
C ALA A 207 13.47 -15.57 9.40
N LEU A 208 13.54 -14.35 9.95
CA LEU A 208 12.83 -14.00 11.19
C LEU A 208 11.31 -14.10 11.03
N VAL A 209 10.77 -13.68 9.88
CA VAL A 209 9.32 -13.66 9.64
C VAL A 209 8.80 -15.02 9.17
N ALA A 210 9.63 -15.82 8.50
CA ALA A 210 9.28 -17.20 8.12
C ALA A 210 9.31 -18.14 9.34
N GLY A 211 10.25 -17.93 10.27
CA GLY A 211 10.37 -18.71 11.50
C GLY A 211 9.29 -18.39 12.54
N GLY A 212 8.81 -17.15 12.59
CA GLY A 212 7.75 -16.74 13.52
C GLY A 212 6.32 -17.16 13.12
N ALA A 213 6.13 -17.78 11.95
CA ALA A 213 4.83 -18.27 11.47
C ALA A 213 4.54 -19.73 11.89
N ALA A 214 5.39 -20.33 12.73
CA ALA A 214 5.34 -21.74 13.12
C ALA A 214 4.91 -21.99 14.58
N ASP A 215 4.50 -20.96 15.32
CA ASP A 215 4.02 -21.05 16.71
C ASP A 215 2.52 -20.69 16.84
#